data_AF-A0A0W8DQE8-F1
#
_entry.id   AF-A0A0W8DQE8-F1
#
_cell.length_a   1.000
_cell.length_b   1.000
_cell.length_c   1.000
_cell.angle_alpha   90.00
_cell.angle_beta   90.00
_cell.angle_gamma   90.00
#
_symmetry.space_group_name_H-M   'P 1'
#
loop_
_entity.id
_entity.type
_entity.pdbx_description
1 polymer ?
#
loop_
_entity_poly.entity_id
_entity_poly.type
_entity_poly.pdbx_seq_one_letter_code
_entity_poly.pdbx_strand_id
1 'polypeptide(L)'
;MYYAVANNHLDVAMFLHEHTAPPPDDMFLIDEAARHGDLEMMQWLHSERGDHLTYEGVMRAVDHGFLDAVKWMMDTFPDSVVIKDIRMDNAAANGHLEMIKWLHQHQAWCTKQAMNRAAGNGHLEIVQFLNEHRSEGCTTDAMDLAASNGHLDMVKWLHENRPEGCTPFAMDSAAKNGLFAVLRWLHNNRSEGCSAHAMDNAASAGRLDIVRWLHEHYAEGCTRAAMTDAVANGHLDVARWLQRAFPDKFGV
;
A
#
# COMPACT_ATOMS: atom_id res chain seq x y z
N MET A 1 -11.88 16.42 -25.52
CA MET A 1 -10.44 16.12 -25.45
C MET A 1 -10.09 15.44 -24.13
N TYR A 2 -10.08 16.16 -22.99
CA TYR A 2 -9.70 15.57 -21.68
C TYR A 2 -10.34 14.24 -21.35
N TYR A 3 -11.67 14.10 -21.43
CA TYR A 3 -12.30 12.83 -21.09
C TYR A 3 -11.90 11.66 -21.99
N ALA A 4 -11.53 11.92 -23.26
CA ALA A 4 -11.03 10.86 -24.13
C ALA A 4 -9.66 10.38 -23.64
N VAL A 5 -8.76 11.30 -23.33
CA VAL A 5 -7.43 11.01 -22.77
C VAL A 5 -7.51 10.38 -21.37
N ALA A 6 -8.30 10.96 -20.48
CA ALA A 6 -8.48 10.49 -19.10
C ALA A 6 -9.10 9.10 -18.99
N ASN A 7 -9.81 8.65 -20.02
CA ASN A 7 -10.36 7.29 -20.13
C ASN A 7 -9.60 6.42 -21.15
N ASN A 8 -8.42 6.86 -21.59
CA ASN A 8 -7.52 6.13 -22.48
C ASN A 8 -8.13 5.72 -23.84
N HIS A 9 -8.73 6.69 -24.54
CA HIS A 9 -9.35 6.53 -25.85
C HIS A 9 -8.65 7.38 -26.91
N LEU A 10 -7.54 6.87 -27.47
CA LEU A 10 -6.70 7.56 -28.46
C LEU A 10 -7.45 7.91 -29.75
N ASP A 11 -8.20 6.98 -30.29
CA ASP A 11 -9.01 7.17 -31.51
C ASP A 11 -10.02 8.33 -31.35
N VAL A 12 -10.71 8.39 -30.20
CA VAL A 12 -11.63 9.47 -29.87
C VAL A 12 -10.87 10.79 -29.67
N ALA A 13 -9.69 10.76 -29.04
CA ALA A 13 -8.86 11.95 -28.88
C ALA A 13 -8.41 12.50 -30.25
N MET A 14 -7.94 11.65 -31.16
CA MET A 14 -7.56 12.01 -32.53
C MET A 14 -8.75 12.58 -33.31
N PHE A 15 -9.89 11.90 -33.29
CA PHE A 15 -11.11 12.38 -33.93
C PHE A 15 -11.51 13.77 -33.42
N LEU A 16 -11.50 13.98 -32.10
CA LEU A 16 -11.81 15.28 -31.51
C LEU A 16 -10.78 16.34 -31.88
N HIS A 17 -9.50 16.01 -32.01
CA HIS A 17 -8.48 16.96 -32.44
C HIS A 17 -8.70 17.45 -33.87
N GLU A 18 -9.05 16.55 -34.78
CA GLU A 18 -9.28 16.86 -36.20
C GLU A 18 -10.59 17.63 -36.43
N HIS A 19 -11.64 17.33 -35.65
CA HIS A 19 -12.99 17.80 -35.92
C HIS A 19 -13.47 18.91 -34.97
N THR A 20 -12.64 19.31 -33.99
CA THR A 20 -12.98 20.37 -33.04
C THR A 20 -11.80 21.32 -32.80
N ALA A 21 -12.07 22.48 -32.19
CA ALA A 21 -11.03 23.38 -31.68
C ALA A 21 -10.99 23.26 -30.15
N PRO A 22 -10.37 22.19 -29.58
CA PRO A 22 -10.27 22.05 -28.14
C PRO A 22 -9.49 23.24 -27.56
N PRO A 23 -9.91 23.79 -26.40
CA PRO A 23 -9.26 24.95 -25.82
C PRO A 23 -7.75 24.70 -25.63
N PRO A 24 -6.90 25.71 -25.89
CA PRO A 24 -5.44 25.56 -25.90
C PRO A 24 -4.80 25.38 -24.51
N ASP A 25 -5.48 25.81 -23.44
CA ASP A 25 -4.85 25.97 -22.13
C ASP A 25 -5.45 25.02 -21.07
N ASP A 26 -4.56 24.53 -20.20
CA ASP A 26 -4.78 23.87 -18.89
C ASP A 26 -5.05 22.36 -18.83
N MET A 27 -5.11 21.64 -19.95
CA MET A 27 -5.28 20.19 -19.89
C MET A 27 -3.90 19.50 -19.91
N PHE A 28 -3.43 19.04 -18.75
CA PHE A 28 -2.26 18.16 -18.60
C PHE A 28 -2.50 16.78 -19.23
N LEU A 29 -2.84 16.74 -20.52
CA LEU A 29 -3.30 15.53 -21.21
C LEU A 29 -2.17 14.51 -21.30
N ILE A 30 -0.94 14.93 -21.59
CA ILE A 30 0.20 14.01 -21.64
C ILE A 30 0.48 13.38 -20.28
N ASP A 31 0.28 14.11 -19.17
CA ASP A 31 0.40 13.58 -17.81
C ASP A 31 -0.73 12.59 -17.48
N GLU A 32 -1.89 12.77 -18.10
CA GLU A 32 -3.03 11.88 -17.93
C GLU A 32 -2.86 10.60 -18.77
N ALA A 33 -2.35 10.72 -20.01
CA ALA A 33 -1.92 9.58 -20.81
C ALA A 33 -0.81 8.78 -20.11
N ALA A 34 0.15 9.48 -19.49
CA ALA A 34 1.20 8.88 -18.66
C ALA A 34 0.65 8.07 -17.47
N ARG A 35 -0.49 8.47 -16.89
CA ARG A 35 -1.19 7.73 -15.83
C ARG A 35 -1.71 6.37 -16.28
N HIS A 36 -1.93 6.20 -17.58
CA HIS A 36 -2.39 4.94 -18.19
C HIS A 36 -1.27 4.18 -18.89
N GLY A 37 -0.10 4.80 -19.06
CA GLY A 37 1.03 4.19 -19.75
C GLY A 37 0.84 4.09 -21.26
N ASP A 38 -0.13 4.82 -21.81
CA ASP A 38 -0.43 4.81 -23.24
C ASP A 38 0.63 5.64 -23.99
N LEU A 39 1.73 4.97 -24.32
CA LEU A 39 2.88 5.56 -24.99
C LEU A 39 2.51 6.15 -26.35
N GLU A 40 1.58 5.52 -27.08
CA GLU A 40 1.14 6.00 -28.39
C GLU A 40 0.38 7.32 -28.25
N MET A 41 -0.52 7.40 -27.27
CA MET A 41 -1.22 8.63 -26.95
C MET A 41 -0.26 9.72 -26.47
N MET A 42 0.72 9.40 -25.63
CA MET A 42 1.72 10.37 -25.17
C MET A 42 2.56 10.92 -26.33
N GLN A 43 3.01 10.04 -27.24
CA GLN A 43 3.77 10.42 -28.43
C GLN A 43 2.96 11.34 -29.34
N TRP A 44 1.69 10.99 -29.59
CA TRP A 44 0.78 11.80 -30.40
C TRP A 44 0.47 13.16 -29.77
N LEU A 45 0.17 13.20 -28.46
CA LEU A 45 -0.06 14.46 -27.73
C LEU A 45 1.18 15.38 -27.80
N HIS A 46 2.38 14.81 -27.72
CA HIS A 46 3.61 15.57 -27.88
C HIS A 46 3.84 16.05 -29.32
N SER A 47 3.77 15.16 -30.31
CA SER A 47 4.16 15.49 -31.69
C SER A 47 3.16 16.38 -32.42
N GLU A 48 1.86 16.12 -32.27
CA GLU A 48 0.82 16.80 -33.04
C GLU A 48 0.28 18.03 -32.33
N ARG A 49 0.24 18.02 -30.99
CA ARG A 49 -0.31 19.12 -30.20
C ARG A 49 0.74 19.98 -29.49
N GLY A 50 1.97 19.49 -29.35
CA GLY A 50 3.01 20.18 -28.59
C GLY A 50 2.74 20.19 -27.08
N ASP A 51 2.02 19.19 -26.57
CA ASP A 51 1.74 19.09 -25.13
C ASP A 51 3.05 18.91 -24.34
N HIS A 52 3.15 19.58 -23.19
CA HIS A 52 4.33 19.59 -22.34
C HIS A 52 4.17 18.64 -21.16
N LEU A 53 5.19 17.80 -20.92
CA LEU A 53 5.24 16.88 -19.80
C LEU A 53 5.60 17.61 -18.50
N THR A 54 4.89 17.32 -17.40
CA THR A 54 5.26 17.81 -16.07
C THR A 54 5.90 16.73 -15.21
N TYR A 55 6.50 17.13 -14.08
CA TYR A 55 6.99 16.20 -13.06
C TYR A 55 5.89 15.26 -12.56
N GLU A 56 4.63 15.73 -12.46
CA GLU A 56 3.50 14.89 -12.05
C GLU A 56 3.20 13.80 -13.09
N GLY A 57 3.32 14.11 -14.39
CA GLY A 57 3.22 13.11 -15.46
C GLY A 57 4.28 12.01 -15.33
N VAL A 58 5.53 12.40 -15.05
CA VAL A 58 6.63 11.45 -14.80
C VAL A 58 6.32 10.57 -13.59
N MET A 59 5.91 11.16 -12.47
CA MET A 59 5.59 10.42 -11.25
C MET A 59 4.43 9.46 -11.44
N ARG A 60 3.39 9.82 -12.20
CA ARG A 60 2.28 8.91 -12.52
C ARG A 60 2.76 7.68 -13.29
N ALA A 61 3.61 7.85 -14.30
CA ALA A 61 4.16 6.72 -15.04
C ALA A 61 5.08 5.84 -14.18
N VAL A 62 5.91 6.45 -13.32
CA VAL A 62 6.76 5.75 -12.36
C VAL A 62 5.93 4.94 -11.37
N ASP A 63 4.92 5.57 -10.76
CA ASP A 63 4.08 4.98 -9.72
C ASP A 63 3.28 3.78 -10.23
N HIS A 64 2.95 3.75 -11.53
CA HIS A 64 2.24 2.65 -12.19
C HIS A 64 3.16 1.71 -12.99
N GLY A 65 4.48 1.93 -12.91
CA GLY A 65 5.48 1.01 -13.48
C GLY A 65 5.55 1.02 -15.01
N PHE A 66 5.11 2.07 -15.69
CA PHE A 66 5.15 2.18 -17.15
C PHE A 66 6.56 2.53 -17.64
N LEU A 67 7.45 1.54 -17.58
CA LEU A 67 8.88 1.70 -17.84
C LEU A 67 9.18 2.24 -19.24
N ASP A 68 8.47 1.78 -20.27
CA ASP A 68 8.69 2.24 -21.64
C ASP A 68 8.25 3.70 -21.83
N ALA A 69 7.18 4.11 -21.16
CA ALA A 69 6.77 5.52 -21.11
C ALA A 69 7.84 6.37 -20.41
N VAL A 70 8.37 5.94 -19.26
CA VAL A 70 9.43 6.68 -18.55
C VAL A 70 10.71 6.79 -19.36
N LYS A 71 11.13 5.72 -20.06
CA LYS A 71 12.29 5.76 -20.97
C LYS A 71 12.07 6.75 -22.11
N TRP A 72 10.89 6.72 -22.75
CA TRP A 72 10.54 7.66 -23.81
C TRP A 72 10.53 9.11 -23.31
N MET A 73 9.96 9.36 -22.12
CA MET A 73 9.95 10.69 -21.50
C MET A 73 11.38 11.20 -21.28
N MET A 74 12.29 10.34 -20.84
CA MET A 74 13.70 10.70 -20.63
C MET A 74 14.40 11.08 -21.93
N ASP A 75 14.18 10.30 -23.00
CA ASP A 75 14.79 10.55 -24.31
C ASP A 75 14.22 11.82 -24.97
N THR A 76 12.94 12.11 -24.74
CA THR A 76 12.22 13.24 -25.36
C THR A 76 12.37 14.54 -24.57
N PHE A 77 12.46 14.48 -23.25
CA PHE A 77 12.49 15.63 -22.35
C PHE A 77 13.72 15.62 -21.40
N PRO A 78 14.96 15.53 -21.92
CA PRO A 78 16.16 15.32 -21.11
C PRO A 78 16.43 16.45 -20.10
N ASP A 79 16.01 17.68 -20.40
CA ASP A 79 16.16 18.83 -19.49
C ASP A 79 15.08 18.89 -18.40
N SER A 80 13.96 18.17 -18.57
CA SER A 80 12.82 18.19 -17.65
C SER A 80 12.73 16.93 -16.78
N VAL A 81 13.32 15.82 -17.23
CA VAL A 81 13.24 14.51 -16.57
C VAL A 81 14.59 14.14 -15.97
N VAL A 82 14.79 14.51 -14.70
CA VAL A 82 16.03 14.22 -13.96
C VAL A 82 15.82 13.01 -13.05
N ILE A 83 16.29 11.82 -13.47
CA ILE A 83 16.00 10.54 -12.80
C ILE A 83 16.46 10.50 -11.33
N LYS A 84 17.60 11.12 -11.01
CA LYS A 84 18.10 11.21 -9.62
C LYS A 84 17.16 11.96 -8.67
N ASP A 85 16.21 12.75 -9.18
CA ASP A 85 15.23 13.49 -8.40
C ASP A 85 13.89 12.72 -8.27
N ILE A 86 13.76 11.57 -8.95
CA ILE A 86 12.60 10.69 -8.86
C ILE A 86 12.66 9.91 -7.55
N ARG A 87 11.53 9.89 -6.83
CA ARG A 87 11.32 9.08 -5.63
C ARG A 87 10.62 7.78 -5.97
N MET A 88 11.24 6.64 -5.70
CA MET A 88 10.67 5.34 -6.09
C MET A 88 9.73 4.66 -5.07
N ASP A 89 9.35 5.37 -3.99
CA ASP A 89 8.54 4.81 -2.89
C ASP A 89 7.18 4.23 -3.34
N ASN A 90 6.48 4.94 -4.23
CA ASN A 90 5.17 4.51 -4.72
C ASN A 90 5.28 3.37 -5.74
N ALA A 91 6.29 3.40 -6.63
CA ALA A 91 6.59 2.26 -7.51
C ALA A 91 6.87 0.98 -6.71
N ALA A 92 7.54 1.10 -5.56
CA ALA A 92 7.81 -0.02 -4.66
C ALA A 92 6.52 -0.49 -3.97
N ALA A 93 5.70 0.45 -3.49
CA ALA A 93 4.41 0.18 -2.90
C ALA A 93 3.45 -0.54 -3.87
N ASN A 94 3.52 -0.25 -5.17
CA ASN A 94 2.63 -0.81 -6.19
C ASN A 94 3.17 -2.07 -6.89
N GLY A 95 4.33 -2.58 -6.49
CA GLY A 95 4.80 -3.88 -6.96
C GLY A 95 5.60 -3.86 -8.28
N HIS A 96 6.10 -2.70 -8.70
CA HIS A 96 6.79 -2.56 -9.99
C HIS A 96 8.29 -2.87 -9.91
N LEU A 97 8.66 -4.15 -9.73
CA LEU A 97 10.06 -4.56 -9.52
C LEU A 97 11.02 -4.10 -10.62
N GLU A 98 10.64 -4.25 -11.90
CA GLU A 98 11.51 -3.85 -13.02
C GLU A 98 11.73 -2.33 -13.08
N MET A 99 10.71 -1.54 -12.72
CA MET A 99 10.84 -0.09 -12.53
C MET A 99 11.82 0.21 -11.39
N ILE A 100 11.72 -0.48 -10.25
CA ILE A 100 12.63 -0.30 -9.11
C ILE A 100 14.08 -0.62 -9.47
N LYS A 101 14.33 -1.74 -10.17
CA LYS A 101 15.68 -2.09 -10.65
C LYS A 101 16.24 -1.00 -11.56
N TRP A 102 15.42 -0.52 -12.51
CA TRP A 102 15.83 0.51 -13.44
C TRP A 102 16.11 1.85 -12.74
N LEU A 103 15.22 2.30 -11.86
CA LEU A 103 15.40 3.52 -11.06
C LEU A 103 16.64 3.45 -10.16
N HIS A 104 16.92 2.28 -9.57
CA HIS A 104 18.15 2.05 -8.80
C HIS A 104 19.42 2.22 -9.64
N GLN A 105 19.46 1.63 -10.84
CA GLN A 105 20.60 1.78 -11.76
C GLN A 105 20.88 3.23 -12.14
N HIS A 106 19.83 4.07 -12.14
CA HIS A 106 19.90 5.50 -12.49
C HIS A 106 19.95 6.42 -11.26
N GLN A 107 20.31 5.88 -10.09
CA GLN A 107 20.53 6.66 -8.86
C GLN A 107 19.32 7.48 -8.36
N ALA A 108 18.10 7.05 -8.71
CA ALA A 108 16.89 7.58 -8.09
C ALA A 108 16.93 7.36 -6.56
N TRP A 109 16.22 8.17 -5.79
CA TRP A 109 16.21 8.08 -4.34
C TRP A 109 14.96 7.37 -3.82
N CYS A 110 15.03 6.85 -2.60
CA CYS A 110 13.87 6.35 -1.87
C CYS A 110 13.94 6.72 -0.39
N THR A 111 12.87 6.44 0.32
CA THR A 111 12.83 6.52 1.78
C THR A 111 12.48 5.16 2.37
N LYS A 112 12.43 5.10 3.71
CA LYS A 112 11.90 3.93 4.43
C LYS A 112 10.49 3.51 3.97
N GLN A 113 9.72 4.45 3.39
CA GLN A 113 8.39 4.16 2.87
C GLN A 113 8.40 3.18 1.70
N ALA A 114 9.47 3.12 0.90
CA ALA A 114 9.59 2.13 -0.17
C ALA A 114 9.49 0.70 0.38
N MET A 115 10.28 0.38 1.41
CA MET A 115 10.27 -0.95 2.02
C MET A 115 9.03 -1.15 2.91
N ASN A 116 8.62 -0.16 3.69
CA ASN A 116 7.43 -0.26 4.56
C ASN A 116 6.17 -0.58 3.75
N ARG A 117 5.93 0.14 2.64
CA ARG A 117 4.73 -0.04 1.83
C ARG A 117 4.81 -1.27 0.94
N ALA A 118 5.98 -1.58 0.38
CA ALA A 118 6.17 -2.85 -0.34
C ALA A 118 5.91 -4.06 0.56
N ALA A 119 6.37 -4.02 1.83
CA ALA A 119 6.06 -5.05 2.82
C ALA A 119 4.56 -5.12 3.14
N GLY A 120 3.95 -3.96 3.40
CA GLY A 120 2.51 -3.84 3.65
C GLY A 120 1.63 -4.38 2.53
N ASN A 121 2.07 -4.28 1.28
CA ASN A 121 1.34 -4.78 0.10
C ASN A 121 1.82 -6.17 -0.37
N GLY A 122 2.72 -6.81 0.36
CA GLY A 122 3.13 -8.20 0.11
C GLY A 122 4.15 -8.38 -1.03
N HIS A 123 4.82 -7.32 -1.49
CA HIS A 123 5.80 -7.37 -2.57
C HIS A 123 7.17 -7.86 -2.08
N LEU A 124 7.27 -9.15 -1.76
CA LEU A 124 8.48 -9.76 -1.17
C LEU A 124 9.74 -9.56 -2.02
N GLU A 125 9.65 -9.73 -3.33
CA GLU A 125 10.80 -9.56 -4.23
C GLU A 125 11.35 -8.12 -4.20
N ILE A 126 10.47 -7.11 -4.04
CA ILE A 126 10.90 -5.72 -3.91
C ILE A 126 11.54 -5.48 -2.55
N VAL A 127 10.97 -6.02 -1.47
CA VAL A 127 11.57 -5.90 -0.13
C VAL A 127 12.96 -6.54 -0.09
N GLN A 128 13.13 -7.72 -0.68
CA GLN A 128 14.42 -8.39 -0.83
C GLN A 128 15.40 -7.54 -1.64
N PHE A 129 14.98 -7.05 -2.81
CA PHE A 129 15.82 -6.17 -3.64
C PHE A 129 16.27 -4.92 -2.89
N LEU A 130 15.34 -4.21 -2.24
CA LEU A 130 15.64 -3.02 -1.45
C LEU A 130 16.57 -3.34 -0.28
N ASN A 131 16.39 -4.48 0.40
CA ASN A 131 17.27 -4.88 1.50
C ASN A 131 18.71 -5.18 1.04
N GLU A 132 18.87 -5.76 -0.14
CA GLU A 132 20.20 -6.11 -0.69
C GLU A 132 20.93 -4.91 -1.30
N HIS A 133 20.20 -3.97 -1.91
CA HIS A 133 20.79 -2.93 -2.77
C HIS A 133 20.64 -1.50 -2.21
N ARG A 134 19.91 -1.31 -1.10
CA ARG A 134 19.63 0.00 -0.50
C ARG A 134 19.98 0.02 0.99
N SER A 135 20.25 1.22 1.50
CA SER A 135 20.68 1.45 2.89
C SER A 135 19.61 2.12 3.75
N GLU A 136 18.55 2.60 3.12
CA GLU A 136 17.46 3.37 3.73
C GLU A 136 16.72 2.55 4.79
N GLY A 137 16.59 1.23 4.56
CA GLY A 137 15.96 0.27 5.47
C GLY A 137 14.45 0.48 5.61
N CYS A 138 13.90 0.05 6.75
CA CYS A 138 12.50 0.19 7.08
C CYS A 138 12.28 0.73 8.50
N THR A 139 11.02 0.80 8.93
CA THR A 139 10.62 0.98 10.32
C THR A 139 9.78 -0.22 10.77
N THR A 140 9.29 -0.20 12.00
CA THR A 140 8.29 -1.16 12.51
C THR A 140 7.05 -1.26 11.61
N ASP A 141 6.72 -0.18 10.89
CA ASP A 141 5.60 -0.14 9.92
C ASP A 141 5.67 -1.28 8.89
N ALA A 142 6.87 -1.74 8.49
CA ALA A 142 6.98 -2.82 7.52
C ALA A 142 6.33 -4.12 8.02
N MET A 143 6.63 -4.52 9.27
CA MET A 143 6.04 -5.73 9.86
C MET A 143 4.61 -5.48 10.33
N ASP A 144 4.32 -4.30 10.86
CA ASP A 144 2.99 -3.88 11.29
C ASP A 144 1.97 -3.91 10.15
N LEU A 145 2.32 -3.32 8.99
CA LEU A 145 1.46 -3.32 7.80
C LEU A 145 1.38 -4.71 7.16
N ALA A 146 2.49 -5.44 7.07
CA ALA A 146 2.48 -6.81 6.55
C ALA A 146 1.58 -7.73 7.39
N ALA A 147 1.62 -7.58 8.72
CA ALA A 147 0.77 -8.30 9.64
C ALA A 147 -0.70 -7.89 9.51
N SER A 148 -0.98 -6.58 9.44
CA SER A 148 -2.33 -6.05 9.22
C SER A 148 -2.98 -6.58 7.94
N ASN A 149 -2.19 -6.80 6.88
CA ASN A 149 -2.71 -7.22 5.57
C ASN A 149 -2.59 -8.73 5.32
N GLY A 150 -2.11 -9.51 6.30
CA GLY A 150 -2.13 -10.97 6.22
C GLY A 150 -0.94 -11.60 5.50
N HIS A 151 0.11 -10.83 5.22
CA HIS A 151 1.30 -11.30 4.51
C HIS A 151 2.25 -12.06 5.45
N LEU A 152 1.84 -13.26 5.88
CA LEU A 152 2.60 -14.06 6.85
C LEU A 152 4.04 -14.35 6.39
N ASP A 153 4.28 -14.64 5.12
CA ASP A 153 5.62 -14.92 4.62
C ASP A 153 6.51 -13.68 4.62
N MET A 154 5.93 -12.50 4.37
CA MET A 154 6.62 -11.21 4.57
C MET A 154 6.97 -11.00 6.05
N VAL A 155 6.04 -11.26 6.98
CA VAL A 155 6.28 -11.13 8.43
C VAL A 155 7.44 -12.03 8.88
N LYS A 156 7.46 -13.29 8.45
CA LYS A 156 8.58 -14.22 8.73
C LYS A 156 9.88 -13.70 8.16
N TRP A 157 9.87 -13.28 6.89
CA TRP A 157 11.09 -12.79 6.24
C TRP A 157 11.63 -11.55 6.95
N LEU A 158 10.78 -10.59 7.30
CA LEU A 158 11.16 -9.39 8.06
C LEU A 158 11.73 -9.78 9.43
N HIS A 159 11.12 -10.74 10.14
CA HIS A 159 11.64 -11.20 11.42
C HIS A 159 13.04 -11.82 11.33
N GLU A 160 13.30 -12.61 10.28
CA GLU A 160 14.58 -13.29 10.09
C GLU A 160 15.68 -12.34 9.60
N ASN A 161 15.33 -11.30 8.84
CA ASN A 161 16.29 -10.48 8.09
C ASN A 161 16.41 -9.03 8.59
N ARG A 162 15.49 -8.55 9.43
CA ARG A 162 15.42 -7.14 9.84
C ARG A 162 15.33 -6.97 11.37
N PRO A 163 16.14 -6.08 11.98
CA PRO A 163 16.14 -5.88 13.42
C PRO A 163 15.00 -4.99 13.95
N GLU A 164 14.27 -4.28 13.09
CA GLU A 164 13.28 -3.26 13.49
C GLU A 164 12.11 -3.82 14.31
N GLY A 165 11.70 -5.06 14.04
CA GLY A 165 10.58 -5.70 14.72
C GLY A 165 9.20 -5.14 14.33
N CYS A 166 8.25 -5.23 15.26
CA CYS A 166 6.90 -4.71 15.10
C CYS A 166 6.48 -3.93 16.35
N THR A 167 5.25 -3.42 16.36
CA THR A 167 4.60 -2.87 17.54
C THR A 167 3.36 -3.72 17.89
N PRO A 168 2.67 -3.46 19.02
CA PRO A 168 1.39 -4.13 19.31
C PRO A 168 0.35 -3.97 18.18
N PHE A 169 0.49 -2.95 17.33
CA PHE A 169 -0.37 -2.74 16.16
C PHE A 169 -0.43 -3.95 15.23
N ALA A 170 0.68 -4.69 15.07
CA ALA A 170 0.71 -5.90 14.23
C ALA A 170 -0.31 -6.94 14.71
N MET A 171 -0.30 -7.28 16.00
CA MET A 171 -1.24 -8.26 16.57
C MET A 171 -2.65 -7.70 16.69
N ASP A 172 -2.81 -6.42 17.08
CA ASP A 172 -4.11 -5.77 17.20
C ASP A 172 -4.86 -5.74 15.85
N SER A 173 -4.15 -5.42 14.77
CA SER A 173 -4.71 -5.38 13.41
C SER A 173 -4.93 -6.77 12.83
N ALA A 174 -4.01 -7.71 13.07
CA ALA A 174 -4.21 -9.11 12.69
C ALA A 174 -5.47 -9.70 13.38
N ALA A 175 -5.70 -9.33 14.64
CA ALA A 175 -6.90 -9.74 15.39
C ALA A 175 -8.18 -9.16 14.77
N LYS A 176 -8.20 -7.86 14.48
CA LYS A 176 -9.32 -7.19 13.80
C LYS A 176 -9.67 -7.84 12.46
N ASN A 177 -8.66 -8.10 11.64
CA ASN A 177 -8.83 -8.56 10.27
C ASN A 177 -9.06 -10.07 10.15
N GLY A 178 -9.10 -10.81 11.27
CA GLY A 178 -9.34 -12.25 11.24
C GLY A 178 -8.12 -13.07 10.80
N LEU A 179 -6.92 -12.49 10.87
CA LEU A 179 -5.68 -13.05 10.31
C LEU A 179 -5.01 -13.99 11.33
N PHE A 180 -5.71 -15.08 11.67
CA PHE A 180 -5.34 -15.91 12.81
C PHE A 180 -3.96 -16.59 12.66
N ALA A 181 -3.55 -16.89 11.41
CA ALA A 181 -2.22 -17.44 11.14
C ALA A 181 -1.09 -16.44 11.47
N VAL A 182 -1.25 -15.18 11.08
CA VAL A 182 -0.31 -14.09 11.42
C VAL A 182 -0.29 -13.86 12.93
N LEU A 183 -1.47 -13.77 13.54
CA LEU A 183 -1.60 -13.53 14.98
C LEU A 183 -0.92 -14.62 15.82
N ARG A 184 -1.16 -15.91 15.51
CA ARG A 184 -0.48 -17.02 16.21
C ARG A 184 1.02 -17.01 15.98
N TRP A 185 1.45 -16.67 14.77
CA TRP A 185 2.87 -16.62 14.46
C TRP A 185 3.55 -15.50 15.25
N LEU A 186 2.97 -14.29 15.29
CA LEU A 186 3.48 -13.17 16.08
C LEU A 186 3.54 -13.52 17.57
N HIS A 187 2.47 -14.08 18.14
CA HIS A 187 2.45 -14.52 19.53
C HIS A 187 3.59 -15.47 19.88
N ASN A 188 3.90 -16.43 19.01
CA ASN A 188 4.91 -17.45 19.28
C ASN A 188 6.35 -16.98 19.04
N ASN A 189 6.57 -15.90 18.27
CA ASN A 189 7.91 -15.53 17.78
C ASN A 189 8.32 -14.09 18.14
N ARG A 190 7.41 -13.28 18.69
CA ARG A 190 7.63 -11.87 19.04
C ARG A 190 7.25 -11.61 20.49
N SER A 191 7.95 -10.67 21.13
CA SER A 191 7.76 -10.31 22.54
C SER A 191 6.90 -9.06 22.74
N GLU A 192 6.64 -8.31 21.67
CA GLU A 192 5.86 -7.06 21.70
C GLU A 192 4.41 -7.29 22.09
N GLY A 193 3.86 -8.47 21.78
CA GLY A 193 2.51 -8.86 22.17
C GLY A 193 1.42 -8.02 21.52
N CYS A 194 0.26 -7.98 22.17
CA CYS A 194 -0.88 -7.17 21.76
C CYS A 194 -1.31 -6.21 22.88
N SER A 195 -2.10 -5.20 22.54
CA SER A 195 -2.75 -4.34 23.53
C SER A 195 -4.18 -4.82 23.83
N ALA A 196 -4.87 -4.15 24.75
CA ALA A 196 -6.31 -4.39 24.96
C ALA A 196 -7.15 -4.18 23.69
N HIS A 197 -6.62 -3.42 22.71
CA HIS A 197 -7.29 -3.21 21.43
C HIS A 197 -7.38 -4.48 20.59
N ALA A 198 -6.53 -5.50 20.76
CA ALA A 198 -6.67 -6.74 20.00
C ALA A 198 -8.03 -7.40 20.22
N MET A 199 -8.45 -7.56 21.48
CA MET A 199 -9.72 -8.21 21.79
C MET A 199 -10.91 -7.29 21.48
N ASP A 200 -10.78 -5.99 21.72
CA ASP A 200 -11.81 -5.00 21.36
C ASP A 200 -12.05 -4.97 19.85
N ASN A 201 -10.98 -4.90 19.05
CA ASN A 201 -11.08 -4.85 17.60
C ASN A 201 -11.56 -6.18 17.02
N ALA A 202 -11.11 -7.32 17.57
CA ALA A 202 -11.62 -8.63 17.17
C ALA A 202 -13.13 -8.75 17.46
N ALA A 203 -13.59 -8.25 18.62
CA ALA A 203 -15.00 -8.24 18.97
C ALA A 203 -15.82 -7.32 18.05
N SER A 204 -15.32 -6.10 17.80
CA SER A 204 -15.89 -5.12 16.87
C SER A 204 -16.03 -5.67 15.45
N ALA A 205 -15.12 -6.55 15.02
CA ALA A 205 -15.13 -7.19 13.70
C ALA A 205 -15.76 -8.60 13.66
N GLY A 206 -16.37 -9.07 14.75
CA GLY A 206 -17.08 -10.35 14.80
C GLY A 206 -16.17 -11.59 14.78
N ARG A 207 -14.89 -11.46 15.18
CA ARG A 207 -13.88 -12.54 15.16
C ARG A 207 -13.93 -13.36 16.45
N LEU A 208 -15.02 -14.10 16.66
CA LEU A 208 -15.26 -14.84 17.92
C LEU A 208 -14.15 -15.86 18.26
N ASP A 209 -13.60 -16.53 17.26
CA ASP A 209 -12.48 -17.46 17.39
C ASP A 209 -11.23 -16.77 17.95
N ILE A 210 -10.88 -15.60 17.41
CA ILE A 210 -9.77 -14.78 17.89
C ILE A 210 -10.06 -14.20 19.27
N VAL A 211 -11.28 -13.73 19.53
CA VAL A 211 -11.68 -13.21 20.87
C VAL A 211 -11.46 -14.28 21.95
N ARG A 212 -11.89 -15.52 21.69
CA ARG A 212 -11.67 -16.66 22.61
C ARG A 212 -10.19 -16.93 22.80
N TRP A 213 -9.45 -17.02 21.71
CA TRP A 213 -8.03 -17.29 21.77
C TRP A 213 -7.28 -16.21 22.55
N LEU A 214 -7.58 -14.92 22.32
CA LEU A 214 -6.97 -13.82 23.05
C LEU A 214 -7.29 -13.89 24.55
N HIS A 215 -8.51 -14.31 24.91
CA HIS A 215 -8.90 -14.45 26.32
C HIS A 215 -8.16 -15.60 27.03
N GLU A 216 -7.87 -16.68 26.32
CA GLU A 216 -7.10 -17.80 26.85
C GLU A 216 -5.63 -17.45 27.09
N HIS A 217 -5.08 -16.49 26.35
CA HIS A 217 -3.65 -16.19 26.34
C HIS A 217 -3.27 -14.85 26.99
N TYR A 218 -4.22 -13.93 27.18
CA TYR A 218 -3.98 -12.59 27.73
C TYR A 218 -4.94 -12.25 28.86
N ALA A 219 -4.41 -11.99 30.05
CA ALA A 219 -5.18 -11.78 31.29
C ALA A 219 -5.84 -10.39 31.33
N GLU A 220 -5.28 -9.40 30.64
CA GLU A 220 -5.77 -8.03 30.56
C GLU A 220 -7.18 -7.96 29.91
N GLY A 221 -7.48 -8.89 29.00
CA GLY A 221 -8.78 -9.04 28.35
C GLY A 221 -9.17 -7.86 27.45
N CYS A 222 -10.48 -7.56 27.40
CA CYS A 222 -11.07 -6.49 26.60
C CYS A 222 -11.48 -5.27 27.45
N THR A 223 -11.79 -4.14 26.82
CA THR A 223 -12.45 -2.99 27.46
C THR A 223 -13.97 -3.03 27.26
N ARG A 224 -14.68 -1.97 27.68
CA ARG A 224 -16.12 -1.81 27.37
C ARG A 224 -16.41 -1.58 25.89
N ALA A 225 -15.40 -1.22 25.10
CA ALA A 225 -15.53 -1.09 23.67
C ALA A 225 -15.89 -2.43 23.01
N ALA A 226 -15.27 -3.55 23.41
CA ALA A 226 -15.59 -4.88 22.86
C ALA A 226 -17.09 -5.20 22.86
N MET A 227 -17.78 -4.99 24.00
CA MET A 227 -19.21 -5.25 24.11
C MET A 227 -20.03 -4.24 23.30
N THR A 228 -19.72 -2.93 23.46
CA THR A 228 -20.45 -1.85 22.78
C THR A 228 -20.40 -2.02 21.27
N ASP A 229 -19.20 -2.26 20.72
CA ASP A 229 -18.97 -2.35 19.29
C ASP A 229 -19.49 -3.66 18.71
N ALA A 230 -19.35 -4.79 19.43
CA ALA A 230 -19.94 -6.05 19.01
C ALA A 230 -21.47 -5.93 18.90
N VAL A 231 -22.13 -5.24 19.83
CA VAL A 231 -23.58 -4.98 19.77
C VAL A 231 -23.92 -4.02 18.63
N ALA A 232 -23.19 -2.91 18.50
CA ALA A 232 -23.43 -1.90 17.46
C ALA A 232 -23.29 -2.47 16.04
N ASN A 233 -22.34 -3.38 15.83
CA ASN A 233 -22.09 -4.04 14.55
C ASN A 233 -22.90 -5.34 14.34
N GLY A 234 -23.77 -5.72 15.28
CA GLY A 234 -24.66 -6.87 15.14
C GLY A 234 -24.00 -8.24 15.39
N HIS A 235 -22.84 -8.30 16.02
CA HIS A 235 -22.10 -9.51 16.36
C HIS A 235 -22.63 -10.16 17.65
N LEU A 236 -23.85 -10.71 17.57
CA LEU A 236 -24.59 -11.28 18.70
C LEU A 236 -23.87 -12.46 19.38
N ASP A 237 -23.16 -13.28 18.62
CA ASP A 237 -22.39 -14.41 19.11
C ASP A 237 -21.21 -13.96 19.97
N VAL A 238 -20.48 -12.93 19.53
CA VAL A 238 -19.44 -12.25 20.30
C VAL A 238 -20.01 -11.63 21.56
N ALA A 239 -21.09 -10.83 21.46
CA ALA A 239 -21.71 -10.19 22.63
C ALA A 239 -22.18 -11.21 23.68
N ARG A 240 -22.83 -12.30 23.25
CA ARG A 240 -23.24 -13.40 24.15
C ARG A 240 -22.06 -14.05 24.83
N TRP A 241 -20.95 -14.23 24.11
CA TRP A 241 -19.76 -14.82 24.67
C TRP A 241 -19.10 -13.87 25.68
N LEU A 242 -18.94 -12.58 25.33
CA LEU A 242 -18.37 -11.56 26.23
C LEU A 242 -19.17 -11.43 27.52
N GLN A 243 -20.51 -11.47 27.46
CA GLN A 243 -21.37 -11.41 28.65
C GLN A 243 -21.12 -12.58 29.60
N ARG A 244 -20.88 -13.77 29.06
CA ARG A 244 -20.62 -14.99 29.84
C ARG A 244 -19.20 -15.02 30.39
N ALA A 245 -18.23 -14.56 29.61
CA ALA A 245 -16.81 -14.56 29.97
C ALA A 245 -16.47 -13.45 30.99
N PHE A 246 -17.18 -12.32 30.97
CA PHE A 246 -16.92 -11.17 31.83
C PHE A 246 -18.21 -10.66 32.53
N PRO A 247 -18.83 -11.48 33.39
CA PRO A 247 -20.11 -11.13 34.03
C PRO A 247 -20.02 -9.88 34.90
N ASP A 248 -18.90 -9.63 35.56
CA ASP A 248 -18.73 -8.44 36.41
C ASP A 248 -18.48 -7.15 35.60
N LYS A 249 -18.02 -7.30 34.35
CA LYS A 249 -17.67 -6.16 33.47
C LYS A 249 -18.85 -5.68 32.65
N PHE A 250 -19.70 -6.62 32.23
CA PHE A 250 -20.84 -6.38 31.35
C PHE A 250 -22.18 -6.80 31.99
N GLY A 251 -22.18 -7.23 33.24
CA GLY A 251 -23.37 -7.49 34.04
C GLY A 251 -24.28 -6.27 34.12
N VAL A 252 -25.58 -6.54 34.15
CA VAL A 252 -26.63 -5.56 34.49
C VAL A 252 -26.73 -5.46 35.99
#